data_AF-A0A392RZ78-F1
#
_entry.id   AF-A0A392RZ78-F1
#
_cell.length_a   1.000
_cell.length_b   1.000
_cell.length_c   1.000
_cell.angle_alpha   90.00
_cell.angle_beta   90.00
_cell.angle_gamma   90.00
#
_symmetry.space_group_name_H-M   'P 1'
#
loop_
_entity.id
_entity.type
_entity.pdbx_description
1 polymer ?
#
loop_
_entity_poly.entity_id
_entity_poly.type
_entity_poly.pdbx_seq_one_letter_code
_entity_poly.pdbx_strand_id
1 'polypeptide(L)'
;MANSMNLMAAAVTAQTNAKTQRDMEKREREVLVAGTHVLTSFNSQNPPKFYGDGGPAAADLWLQVIEKIFGAIHCPEEERVTLATYQLLGDAEYWWGNTSL
;
A
#
# COMPACT_ATOMS: atom_id res chain seq x y z
N MET A 1 22.57 -41.43 -25.19
CA MET A 1 21.58 -41.41 -24.08
C MET A 1 21.81 -40.25 -23.11
N ALA A 2 23.04 -39.98 -22.63
CA ALA A 2 23.33 -38.88 -21.69
C ALA A 2 22.93 -37.46 -22.17
N ASN A 3 23.13 -37.13 -23.45
CA ASN A 3 22.73 -35.84 -24.03
C ASN A 3 21.23 -35.56 -23.93
N SER A 4 20.39 -36.61 -23.99
CA SER A 4 18.93 -36.47 -23.97
C SER A 4 18.41 -36.18 -22.56
N MET A 5 18.97 -36.79 -21.52
CA MET A 5 18.62 -36.49 -20.13
C MET A 5 18.99 -35.05 -19.74
N ASN A 6 20.13 -34.55 -20.23
CA ASN A 6 20.58 -33.19 -19.91
C ASN A 6 19.64 -32.12 -20.51
N LEU A 7 19.11 -32.38 -21.71
CA LEU A 7 18.10 -31.51 -22.35
C LEU A 7 16.76 -31.51 -21.59
N MET A 8 16.31 -32.66 -21.11
CA MET A 8 15.07 -32.77 -20.32
C MET A 8 15.20 -32.05 -18.97
N ALA A 9 16.33 -32.19 -18.27
CA ALA A 9 16.60 -31.50 -17.02
C ALA A 9 16.63 -29.97 -17.20
N ALA A 10 17.27 -29.48 -18.27
CA ALA A 10 17.28 -28.07 -18.62
C ALA A 10 15.88 -27.54 -18.93
N ALA A 11 15.08 -28.29 -19.69
CA ALA A 11 13.71 -27.91 -20.02
C ALA A 11 12.80 -27.83 -18.79
N VAL A 12 12.90 -28.79 -17.86
CA VAL A 12 12.16 -28.78 -16.59
C VAL A 12 12.57 -27.59 -15.72
N THR A 13 13.86 -27.28 -15.65
CA THR A 13 14.35 -26.13 -14.88
C THR A 13 13.87 -24.81 -15.48
N ALA A 14 13.95 -24.65 -16.80
CA ALA A 14 13.44 -23.47 -17.51
C ALA A 14 11.92 -23.31 -17.32
N GLN A 15 11.16 -24.41 -17.38
CA GLN A 15 9.72 -24.39 -17.16
C GLN A 15 9.36 -24.04 -15.71
N THR A 16 10.11 -24.56 -14.74
CA THR A 16 9.92 -24.25 -13.32
C THR A 16 10.21 -22.77 -13.06
N ASN A 17 11.32 -22.25 -13.57
CA ASN A 17 11.68 -20.83 -13.43
C ASN A 17 10.64 -19.93 -14.11
N ALA A 18 10.19 -20.27 -15.32
CA ALA A 18 9.15 -19.52 -16.02
C ALA A 18 7.80 -19.54 -15.29
N LYS A 19 7.47 -20.63 -14.60
CA LYS A 19 6.25 -20.70 -13.76
C LYS A 19 6.39 -19.82 -12.53
N THR A 20 7.49 -19.93 -11.79
CA THR A 20 7.78 -19.08 -10.62
C THR A 20 7.72 -17.60 -10.96
N GLN A 21 8.33 -17.21 -12.09
CA GLN A 21 8.32 -15.82 -12.57
C GLN A 21 6.90 -15.29 -12.81
N ARG A 22 6.06 -16.06 -13.53
CA ARG A 22 4.66 -15.66 -13.78
C ARG A 22 3.84 -15.53 -12.50
N ASP A 23 4.07 -16.42 -11.54
CA ASP A 23 3.35 -16.38 -10.25
C ASP A 23 3.78 -15.16 -9.42
N MET A 24 5.05 -14.76 -9.48
CA MET A 24 5.53 -13.52 -8.86
C MET A 24 4.91 -12.28 -9.51
N GLU A 25 4.95 -12.18 -10.85
CA GLU A 25 4.35 -11.06 -11.59
C GLU A 25 2.84 -10.97 -11.36
N LYS A 26 2.15 -12.11 -11.24
CA LYS A 26 0.73 -12.15 -10.90
C LYS A 26 0.48 -11.56 -9.51
N ARG A 27 1.29 -11.94 -8.51
CA ARG A 27 1.19 -11.39 -7.15
C ARG A 27 1.47 -9.89 -7.13
N GLU A 28 2.50 -9.44 -7.82
CA GLU A 28 2.83 -8.00 -7.91
C GLU A 28 1.69 -7.19 -8.53
N ARG A 29 1.06 -7.71 -9.59
CA ARG A 29 -0.13 -7.08 -10.18
C ARG A 29 -1.31 -7.06 -9.20
N GLU A 30 -1.54 -8.14 -8.46
CA GLU A 30 -2.61 -8.20 -7.45
C GLU A 30 -2.37 -7.19 -6.32
N VAL A 31 -1.13 -7.04 -5.87
CA VAL A 31 -0.75 -6.02 -4.87
C VAL A 31 -0.98 -4.61 -5.41
N LEU A 32 -0.56 -4.32 -6.65
CA LEU A 32 -0.76 -3.00 -7.26
C LEU A 32 -2.26 -2.66 -7.43
N VAL A 33 -3.06 -3.64 -7.84
CA VAL A 33 -4.51 -3.48 -7.98
C VAL A 33 -5.18 -3.30 -6.62
N ALA A 34 -4.76 -4.03 -5.59
CA ALA A 34 -5.28 -3.86 -4.24
C ALA A 34 -4.96 -2.45 -3.69
N GLY A 35 -3.72 -1.98 -3.83
CA GLY A 35 -3.32 -0.64 -3.37
C GLY A 35 -4.08 0.49 -4.08
N THR A 36 -4.24 0.39 -5.41
CA THR A 36 -5.04 1.37 -6.18
C THR A 36 -6.51 1.37 -5.81
N HIS A 37 -7.08 0.20 -5.49
CA HIS A 37 -8.46 0.10 -5.01
C HIS A 37 -8.65 0.75 -3.64
N VAL A 38 -7.73 0.54 -2.70
CA VAL A 38 -7.78 1.13 -1.35
C VAL A 38 -7.71 2.67 -1.44
N LEU A 39 -6.77 3.22 -2.21
CA LEU A 39 -6.66 4.68 -2.39
C LEU A 39 -7.93 5.29 -2.99
N THR A 40 -8.51 4.64 -4.00
CA THR A 40 -9.74 5.11 -4.65
C THR A 40 -10.92 5.08 -3.68
N SER A 41 -11.04 4.01 -2.90
CA SER A 41 -12.08 3.86 -1.87
C SER A 41 -11.93 4.92 -0.78
N PHE A 42 -10.71 5.17 -0.32
CA PHE A 42 -10.37 6.19 0.67
C PHE A 42 -10.76 7.59 0.17
N ASN A 43 -10.32 7.99 -1.03
CA ASN A 43 -10.64 9.30 -1.61
C ASN A 43 -12.15 9.48 -1.82
N SER A 44 -12.88 8.41 -2.14
CA SER A 44 -14.34 8.46 -2.29
C SER A 44 -15.08 8.78 -0.99
N GLN A 45 -14.45 8.60 0.18
CA GLN A 45 -15.00 8.99 1.48
C GLN A 45 -14.76 10.48 1.81
N ASN A 46 -14.08 11.23 0.94
CA ASN A 46 -13.70 12.64 1.15
C ASN A 46 -13.01 12.86 2.51
N PRO A 47 -11.83 12.24 2.72
CA PRO A 47 -11.12 12.33 3.98
C PRO A 47 -10.77 13.80 4.30
N PRO A 48 -10.89 14.22 5.58
CA PRO A 48 -10.56 15.58 5.98
C PRO A 48 -9.05 15.83 5.91
N LYS A 49 -8.67 17.05 5.58
CA LYS A 49 -7.28 17.53 5.61
C LYS A 49 -6.95 18.10 6.99
N PHE A 50 -5.69 17.98 7.42
CA PHE A 50 -5.21 18.59 8.65
C PHE A 50 -3.99 19.47 8.38
N TYR A 51 -4.09 20.74 8.75
CA TYR A 51 -3.05 21.73 8.48
C TYR A 51 -2.07 21.93 9.65
N GLY A 52 -2.34 21.31 10.80
CA GLY A 52 -1.57 21.51 12.04
C GLY A 52 -2.12 22.58 12.97
N ASP A 53 -3.30 23.15 12.66
CA ASP A 53 -3.98 24.13 13.48
C ASP A 53 -4.94 23.49 14.51
N GLY A 54 -5.43 24.28 15.47
CA GLY A 54 -6.44 23.83 16.45
C GLY A 54 -5.93 22.97 17.62
N GLY A 55 -4.64 22.62 17.65
CA GLY A 55 -4.00 21.92 18.78
C GLY A 55 -4.39 20.45 18.93
N PRO A 56 -4.03 19.80 20.05
CA PRO A 56 -4.17 18.34 20.22
C PRO A 56 -5.59 17.82 20.02
N ALA A 57 -6.60 18.53 20.53
CA ALA A 57 -7.99 18.10 20.39
C ALA A 57 -8.48 18.11 18.93
N ALA A 58 -8.01 19.06 18.11
CA ALA A 58 -8.32 19.08 16.69
C ALA A 58 -7.65 17.92 15.94
N ALA A 59 -6.40 17.61 16.30
CA ALA A 59 -5.70 16.44 15.78
C ALA A 59 -6.40 15.12 16.15
N ASP A 60 -6.85 14.97 17.40
CA ASP A 60 -7.58 13.78 17.85
C ASP A 60 -8.90 13.59 17.10
N LEU A 61 -9.64 14.68 16.83
CA LEU A 61 -10.89 14.62 16.07
C LEU A 61 -10.63 14.27 14.60
N TRP A 62 -9.60 14.87 14.00
CA TRP A 62 -9.19 14.53 12.64
C TRP A 62 -8.82 13.04 12.53
N LEU A 63 -8.01 12.53 13.46
CA LEU A 63 -7.57 11.14 13.46
C LEU A 63 -8.75 10.18 13.62
N GLN A 64 -9.69 10.45 14.52
CA GLN A 64 -10.91 9.64 14.68
C GLN A 64 -11.73 9.53 13.39
N VAL A 65 -11.83 10.62 12.62
CA VAL A 65 -12.53 10.59 11.32
C VAL A 65 -11.76 9.74 10.31
N ILE A 66 -10.44 9.87 10.25
CA ILE A 66 -9.58 9.07 9.38
C ILE A 66 -9.67 7.57 9.73
N GLU A 67 -9.59 7.22 11.00
CA GLU A 67 -9.73 5.83 11.48
C GLU A 67 -11.11 5.23 11.16
N LYS A 68 -12.17 6.04 11.27
CA LYS A 68 -13.52 5.61 10.88
C LYS A 68 -13.60 5.29 9.39
N ILE A 69 -12.95 6.09 8.55
CA ILE A 69 -12.86 5.82 7.10
C ILE A 69 -12.10 4.51 6.85
N PHE A 70 -10.96 4.30 7.52
CA PHE A 70 -10.20 3.05 7.40
C PHE A 70 -11.02 1.82 7.77
N GLY A 71 -11.82 1.90 8.85
CA GLY A 71 -12.75 0.84 9.22
C GLY A 71 -13.80 0.58 8.13
N ALA A 72 -14.38 1.64 7.55
CA ALA A 72 -15.44 1.54 6.55
C ALA A 72 -14.97 0.91 5.23
N ILE A 73 -13.74 1.20 4.79
CA ILE A 73 -13.18 0.66 3.54
C ILE A 73 -12.37 -0.64 3.74
N HIS A 74 -12.32 -1.16 4.97
CA HIS A 74 -11.44 -2.27 5.36
C HIS A 74 -9.98 -2.06 4.95
N CYS A 75 -9.45 -0.87 5.25
CA CYS A 75 -8.08 -0.50 4.90
C CYS A 75 -7.05 -1.42 5.60
N PRO A 76 -6.14 -2.06 4.84
CA PRO A 76 -5.00 -2.80 5.39
C PRO A 76 -4.14 -1.91 6.28
N GLU A 77 -3.56 -2.47 7.34
CA GLU A 77 -2.77 -1.72 8.33
C GLU A 77 -1.55 -1.06 7.69
N GLU A 78 -0.89 -1.76 6.76
CA GLU A 78 0.29 -1.31 6.02
C GLU A 78 0.04 -0.06 5.17
N GLU A 79 -1.20 0.23 4.80
CA GLU A 79 -1.56 1.40 3.97
C GLU A 79 -2.03 2.60 4.80
N ARG A 80 -2.43 2.41 6.07
CA ARG A 80 -3.09 3.44 6.88
C ARG A 80 -2.23 4.67 7.09
N VAL A 81 -0.96 4.48 7.46
CA VAL A 81 -0.03 5.59 7.72
C VAL A 81 0.18 6.40 6.45
N THR A 82 0.40 5.74 5.31
CA THR A 82 0.58 6.40 4.01
C THR A 82 -0.65 7.24 3.64
N LEU A 83 -1.86 6.69 3.81
CA LEU A 83 -3.09 7.39 3.47
C LEU A 83 -3.43 8.55 4.43
N ALA A 84 -3.18 8.38 5.73
CA ALA A 84 -3.39 9.43 6.72
C ALA A 84 -2.42 10.59 6.51
N THR A 85 -1.15 10.30 6.26
CA THR A 85 -0.11 11.32 6.04
C THR A 85 -0.31 12.09 4.74
N TYR A 86 -0.90 11.46 3.72
CA TYR A 86 -1.34 12.14 2.50
C TYR A 86 -2.41 13.22 2.73
N GLN A 87 -3.11 13.20 3.87
CA GLN A 87 -4.10 14.23 4.25
C GLN A 87 -3.53 15.32 5.15
N LEU A 88 -2.27 15.20 5.57
CA LEU A 88 -1.56 16.28 6.25
C LEU A 88 -1.11 17.32 5.24
N LEU A 89 -1.24 18.59 5.59
CA LEU A 89 -0.78 19.71 4.79
C LEU A 89 -0.14 20.76 5.69
N GLY A 90 0.60 21.71 5.11
CA GLY A 90 1.12 22.87 5.84
C GLY A 90 2.04 22.46 6.99
N ASP A 91 1.79 22.99 8.19
CA ASP A 91 2.63 22.74 9.36
C ASP A 91 2.62 21.26 9.74
N ALA A 92 1.47 20.58 9.66
CA ALA A 92 1.40 19.15 9.98
C ALA A 92 2.24 18.29 9.03
N GLU A 93 2.22 18.60 7.72
CA GLU A 93 3.06 17.93 6.72
C GLU A 93 4.55 18.19 6.98
N TYR A 94 4.91 19.44 7.27
CA TYR A 94 6.28 19.83 7.60
C TYR A 94 6.78 19.07 8.84
N TRP A 95 6.02 19.07 9.93
CA TRP A 95 6.40 18.37 11.16
C TRP A 95 6.58 16.87 10.91
N TRP A 96 5.60 16.22 10.26
CA TRP A 96 5.66 14.78 9.98
C TRP A 96 6.87 14.38 9.14
N GLY A 97 7.18 15.16 8.10
CA GLY A 97 8.35 14.92 7.24
C GLY A 97 9.69 15.08 7.96
N ASN A 98 9.76 15.93 8.97
CA ASN A 98 10.99 16.17 9.75
C ASN A 98 11.16 15.21 10.95
N THR A 99 10.08 14.62 11.46
CA THR A 99 10.13 13.66 12.58
C THR A 99 10.27 12.20 12.14
N SER A 100 10.01 11.88 10.87
CA SER A 100 10.08 10.50 10.35
C SER A 100 11.51 10.02 10.02
N LEU A 101 12.53 10.55 10.72
CA LEU A 101 13.95 10.13 10.62
C LEU A 101 14.27 8.92 11.52
#